data_AF-A0AAE3SBF5-F1
#
_entry.id   AF-A0AAE3SBF5-F1
#
_cell.length_a   1.000
_cell.length_b   1.000
_cell.length_c   1.000
_cell.angle_alpha   90.00
_cell.angle_beta   90.00
_cell.angle_gamma   90.00
#
_symmetry.space_group_name_H-M   'P 1'
#
loop_
_entity.id
_entity.type
_entity.pdbx_description
1 polymer ?
#
loop_
_entity_poly.entity_id
_entity_poly.type
_entity_poly.pdbx_seq_one_letter_code
_entity_poly.pdbx_strand_id
1 'polypeptide(L)'
;MLNTLTKLAMASSLMVFAGFAVDDWFGQLFGWHNHLWEMLDLPGQSITPPVFLVLFGAAITLAGLVGLALSYIAIWRILSDGKLQDFRLLARRLKRMAYGFIAFWLSNYLVFGGVRTLLAQYILTTEDVAIIWDPFSPDLVFAITAVALLAIATMMERAWQAEDETQHFL
;
A
#
# COMPACT_ATOMS: atom_id res chain seq x y z
N MET A 1 -6.98 -23.71 8.68
CA MET A 1 -7.86 -23.63 7.50
C MET A 1 -8.17 -22.17 7.25
N LEU A 2 -7.70 -21.61 6.13
CA LEU A 2 -8.07 -20.26 5.72
C LEU A 2 -9.53 -20.26 5.27
N ASN A 3 -10.40 -19.55 5.99
CA ASN A 3 -11.82 -19.44 5.64
C ASN A 3 -11.95 -18.73 4.29
N THR A 4 -12.84 -19.23 3.42
CA THR A 4 -13.20 -18.64 2.11
C THR A 4 -13.45 -17.13 2.20
N LEU A 5 -14.01 -16.68 3.33
CA LEU A 5 -14.28 -15.26 3.59
C LEU A 5 -13.00 -14.40 3.58
N THR A 6 -11.90 -14.86 4.18
CA THR A 6 -10.64 -14.11 4.18
C THR A 6 -10.03 -14.01 2.77
N LYS A 7 -10.16 -15.08 1.98
CA LYS A 7 -9.70 -15.11 0.59
C LYS A 7 -10.47 -14.11 -0.27
N LEU A 8 -11.79 -14.13 -0.13
CA LEU A 8 -12.69 -13.20 -0.82
C LEU A 8 -12.39 -11.76 -0.43
N ALA A 9 -12.22 -11.48 0.87
CA ALA A 9 -11.91 -10.14 1.35
C ALA A 9 -10.60 -9.59 0.76
N MET A 10 -9.52 -10.38 0.74
CA MET A 10 -8.25 -9.97 0.13
C MET A 10 -8.35 -9.79 -1.39
N ALA A 11 -9.07 -10.66 -2.08
CA ALA A 11 -9.25 -10.55 -3.52
C ALA A 11 -10.11 -9.35 -3.89
N SER A 12 -11.22 -9.13 -3.18
CA SER A 12 -12.13 -8.01 -3.41
C SER A 12 -11.46 -6.67 -3.11
N SER A 13 -10.70 -6.56 -2.02
CA SER A 13 -9.99 -5.32 -1.70
C SER A 13 -8.93 -5.01 -2.76
N LEU A 14 -8.14 -6.01 -3.18
CA LEU A 14 -7.14 -5.82 -4.24
C LEU A 14 -7.80 -5.40 -5.57
N MET A 15 -8.92 -6.03 -5.93
CA MET A 15 -9.69 -5.67 -7.14
C MET A 15 -10.24 -4.24 -7.06
N VAL A 16 -10.75 -3.81 -5.91
CA VAL A 16 -11.25 -2.44 -5.72
C VAL A 16 -10.11 -1.42 -5.89
N PHE A 17 -8.98 -1.62 -5.20
CA PHE A 17 -7.83 -0.72 -5.35
C PHE A 17 -7.24 -0.72 -6.75
N ALA A 18 -7.17 -1.88 -7.40
CA ALA A 18 -6.72 -1.98 -8.79
C ALA A 18 -7.71 -1.31 -9.75
N GLY A 19 -9.02 -1.42 -9.49
CA GLY A 19 -10.07 -0.77 -10.27
C GLY A 19 -9.94 0.74 -10.22
N PHE A 20 -9.80 1.33 -9.04
CA PHE A 20 -9.53 2.77 -8.88
C PHE A 20 -8.26 3.19 -9.61
N ALA A 21 -7.15 2.47 -9.39
CA ALA A 21 -5.90 2.77 -10.09
C ALA A 21 -6.03 2.72 -11.62
N VAL A 22 -6.81 1.78 -12.16
CA VAL A 22 -7.05 1.72 -13.60
C VAL A 22 -7.93 2.90 -14.04
N ASP A 23 -9.05 3.14 -13.36
CA ASP A 23 -9.99 4.20 -13.74
C ASP A 23 -9.34 5.60 -13.68
N ASP A 24 -8.65 5.91 -12.58
CA ASP A 24 -8.08 7.24 -12.31
C ASP A 24 -6.91 7.56 -13.25
N TRP A 25 -6.01 6.59 -13.48
CA TRP A 25 -4.80 6.80 -14.27
C TRP A 25 -4.98 6.47 -15.75
N PHE A 26 -5.67 5.37 -16.12
CA PHE A 26 -5.93 5.04 -17.53
C PHE A 26 -7.12 5.83 -18.10
N GLY A 27 -8.03 6.34 -17.27
CA GLY A 27 -9.07 7.29 -17.69
C GLY A 27 -8.51 8.51 -18.43
N GLN A 28 -7.26 8.90 -18.11
CA GLN A 28 -6.54 9.96 -18.82
C GLN A 28 -6.34 9.67 -20.32
N LEU A 29 -6.20 8.40 -20.72
CA LEU A 29 -6.08 8.00 -22.13
C LEU A 29 -7.41 8.15 -22.90
N PHE A 30 -8.53 8.17 -22.18
CA PHE A 30 -9.88 8.30 -22.74
C PHE A 30 -10.44 9.73 -22.62
N GLY A 31 -9.64 10.69 -22.15
CA GLY A 31 -10.02 12.08 -21.99
C GLY A 31 -10.75 12.40 -20.67
N TRP A 32 -10.77 11.48 -19.70
CA TRP A 32 -11.40 11.68 -18.39
C TRP A 32 -10.48 12.44 -17.43
N HIS A 33 -10.06 13.63 -17.85
CA HIS A 33 -9.07 14.43 -17.11
C HIS A 33 -9.56 14.85 -15.72
N ASN A 34 -10.87 15.06 -15.56
CA ASN A 34 -11.48 15.47 -14.30
C ASN A 34 -11.37 14.42 -13.19
N HIS A 35 -11.38 13.12 -13.51
CA HIS A 35 -11.30 12.07 -12.48
C HIS A 35 -10.04 12.18 -11.63
N LEU A 36 -8.91 12.53 -12.24
CA LEU A 36 -7.64 12.64 -11.52
C LEU A 36 -7.58 13.87 -10.61
N TRP A 37 -8.21 14.98 -11.03
CA TRP A 37 -8.37 16.16 -10.18
C TRP A 37 -9.28 15.87 -8.99
N GLU A 38 -10.40 15.18 -9.22
CA GLU A 38 -11.34 14.75 -8.19
C GLU A 38 -10.72 13.76 -7.20
N MET A 39 -10.03 12.73 -7.69
CA MET A 39 -9.31 11.75 -6.86
C MET A 39 -8.34 12.44 -5.89
N LEU A 40 -7.64 13.46 -6.37
CA LEU A 40 -6.63 14.19 -5.58
C LEU A 40 -7.21 15.35 -4.77
N ASP A 41 -8.54 15.51 -4.74
CA ASP A 41 -9.22 16.62 -4.07
C ASP A 41 -8.63 17.99 -4.51
N LEU A 42 -8.55 18.15 -5.83
CA LEU A 42 -8.12 19.36 -6.52
C LEU A 42 -9.29 19.93 -7.32
N PRO A 43 -9.37 21.27 -7.48
CA PRO A 43 -10.42 21.89 -8.29
C PRO A 43 -10.34 21.39 -9.73
N GLY A 44 -11.49 21.03 -10.31
CA GLY A 44 -11.58 20.54 -11.68
C GLY A 44 -11.00 21.55 -12.67
N GLN A 45 -10.14 21.07 -13.57
CA GLN A 45 -9.47 21.91 -14.57
C GLN A 45 -9.86 21.49 -15.98
N SER A 46 -9.95 22.45 -16.90
CA SER A 46 -10.09 22.18 -18.34
C SER A 46 -8.79 21.77 -19.03
N ILE A 47 -7.66 21.82 -18.30
CA ILE A 47 -6.36 21.44 -18.81
C ILE A 47 -6.08 19.95 -18.59
N THR A 48 -5.46 19.32 -19.59
CA THR A 48 -4.93 17.96 -19.46
C THR A 48 -3.75 17.96 -18.48
N PRO A 49 -3.74 17.08 -17.47
CA PRO A 49 -2.60 16.92 -16.58
C PRO A 49 -1.31 16.63 -17.37
N PRO A 50 -0.15 17.15 -16.93
CA PRO A 50 1.13 16.85 -17.56
C PRO A 50 1.39 15.34 -17.62
N VAL A 51 1.68 14.81 -18.82
CA VAL A 51 1.84 13.36 -19.06
C VAL A 51 2.87 12.72 -18.12
N PHE A 52 3.96 13.42 -17.81
CA PHE A 52 4.98 12.88 -16.91
C PHE A 52 4.47 12.71 -15.47
N LEU A 53 3.56 13.59 -14.98
CA LEU A 53 2.94 13.46 -13.66
C LEU A 53 1.93 12.31 -13.64
N VAL A 54 1.19 12.12 -14.74
CA VAL A 54 0.31 10.95 -14.92
C VAL A 54 1.11 9.66 -14.86
N LEU A 55 2.21 9.56 -15.63
CA LEU A 55 3.07 8.38 -15.63
C LEU A 55 3.73 8.14 -14.27
N PHE A 56 4.18 9.21 -13.61
CA PHE A 56 4.80 9.13 -12.29
C PHE A 56 3.81 8.64 -11.23
N GLY A 57 2.61 9.21 -11.19
CA GLY A 57 1.56 8.79 -10.26
C GLY A 57 1.04 7.38 -10.53
N ALA A 58 0.91 6.99 -11.81
CA ALA A 58 0.58 5.63 -12.20
C ALA A 58 1.66 4.63 -11.73
N ALA A 59 2.94 4.96 -11.89
CA ALA A 59 4.05 4.12 -11.44
C ALA A 59 4.08 3.95 -9.91
N ILE A 60 3.83 5.03 -9.16
CA ILE A 60 3.72 4.97 -7.69
C ILE A 60 2.54 4.10 -7.29
N THR A 61 1.38 4.30 -7.90
CA THR A 61 0.17 3.53 -7.59
C THR A 61 0.37 2.04 -7.88
N LEU A 62 1.01 1.71 -9.01
CA LEU A 62 1.37 0.33 -9.35
C LEU A 62 2.32 -0.29 -8.31
N ALA A 63 3.33 0.46 -7.85
CA ALA A 63 4.21 0.00 -6.78
C ALA A 63 3.43 -0.27 -5.47
N GLY A 64 2.45 0.58 -5.16
CA GLY A 64 1.54 0.38 -4.03
C GLY A 64 0.72 -0.90 -4.16
N LEU A 65 0.11 -1.15 -5.32
CA LEU A 65 -0.65 -2.37 -5.61
C LEU A 65 0.22 -3.63 -5.52
N VAL A 66 1.45 -3.58 -6.03
CA VAL A 66 2.42 -4.68 -5.88
C VAL A 66 2.73 -4.91 -4.41
N GLY A 67 2.95 -3.85 -3.62
CA GLY A 67 3.13 -3.91 -2.18
C GLY A 67 1.95 -4.61 -1.48
N LEU A 68 0.73 -4.20 -1.79
CA LEU A 68 -0.49 -4.77 -1.23
C LEU A 68 -0.66 -6.26 -1.60
N ALA A 69 -0.42 -6.61 -2.87
CA ALA A 69 -0.47 -7.98 -3.34
C ALA A 69 0.58 -8.86 -2.63
N LEU A 70 1.80 -8.36 -2.44
CA LEU A 70 2.84 -9.06 -1.68
C LEU A 70 2.43 -9.28 -0.22
N SER A 71 1.76 -8.32 0.41
CA SER A 71 1.19 -8.48 1.75
C SER A 71 0.12 -9.55 1.79
N TYR A 72 -0.82 -9.56 0.85
CA TYR A 72 -1.88 -10.57 0.79
C TYR A 72 -1.33 -11.97 0.53
N ILE A 73 -0.30 -12.10 -0.31
CA ILE A 73 0.40 -13.38 -0.51
C ILE A 73 1.06 -13.85 0.80
N ALA A 74 1.66 -12.94 1.57
CA ALA A 74 2.25 -13.27 2.86
C ALA A 74 1.18 -13.70 3.88
N ILE A 75 0.07 -12.97 4.00
CA ILE A 75 -1.09 -13.31 4.85
C ILE A 75 -1.61 -14.70 4.49
N TRP A 76 -1.83 -14.94 3.20
CA TRP A 76 -2.31 -16.22 2.70
C TRP A 76 -1.41 -17.38 3.16
N ARG A 77 -0.09 -17.23 3.00
CA ARG A 77 0.90 -18.25 3.39
C ARG A 77 0.94 -18.43 4.90
N ILE A 78 0.85 -17.35 5.68
CA ILE A 78 0.79 -17.41 7.14
C ILE A 78 -0.41 -18.25 7.59
N LEU A 79 -1.58 -17.98 7.02
CA LEU A 79 -2.83 -18.64 7.43
C LEU A 79 -3.02 -20.05 6.86
N SER A 80 -2.31 -20.40 5.79
CA SER A 80 -2.47 -21.70 5.11
C SER A 80 -1.65 -22.81 5.77
N ASP A 81 -0.46 -22.53 6.30
CA ASP A 81 0.47 -23.59 6.72
C ASP A 81 0.17 -24.20 8.11
N GLY A 82 -0.87 -23.73 8.81
CA GLY A 82 -1.39 -24.40 10.01
C GLY A 82 -0.44 -24.42 11.23
N LYS A 83 -0.63 -25.39 12.13
CA LYS A 83 0.01 -25.47 13.45
C LYS A 83 1.50 -25.88 13.43
N LEU A 84 2.04 -26.31 12.29
CA LEU A 84 3.42 -26.81 12.14
C LEU A 84 4.35 -25.77 11.51
N GLN A 85 4.02 -24.48 11.60
CA GLN A 85 4.86 -23.44 11.04
C GLN A 85 6.16 -23.29 11.84
N ASP A 86 7.28 -23.42 11.13
CA ASP A 86 8.60 -22.96 11.59
C ASP A 86 8.56 -21.46 11.89
N PHE A 87 8.93 -21.08 13.12
CA PHE A 87 9.02 -19.70 13.59
C PHE A 87 9.87 -18.82 12.68
N ARG A 88 10.95 -19.36 12.10
CA ARG A 88 11.81 -18.65 11.14
C ARG A 88 11.09 -18.34 9.84
N LEU A 89 10.27 -19.26 9.35
CA LEU A 89 9.47 -19.06 8.14
C LEU A 89 8.35 -18.06 8.39
N LEU A 90 7.70 -18.12 9.55
CA LEU A 90 6.68 -17.18 9.98
C LEU A 90 7.25 -15.75 10.11
N ALA A 91 8.42 -15.59 10.75
CA ALA A 91 9.11 -14.30 10.85
C ALA A 91 9.41 -13.69 9.47
N ARG A 92 9.95 -14.48 8.52
CA ARG A 92 10.21 -14.02 7.15
C ARG A 92 8.94 -13.56 6.43
N ARG A 93 7.82 -14.27 6.63
CA ARG A 93 6.52 -13.90 6.03
C ARG A 93 5.95 -12.64 6.65
N LEU A 94 6.04 -12.47 7.96
CA LEU A 94 5.65 -11.25 8.64
C LEU A 94 6.46 -10.05 8.17
N LYS A 95 7.78 -10.18 7.98
CA LYS A 95 8.61 -9.12 7.37
C LYS A 95 8.13 -8.76 5.97
N ARG A 96 7.88 -9.76 5.12
CA ARG A 96 7.36 -9.53 3.76
C ARG A 96 6.01 -8.83 3.77
N MET A 97 5.12 -9.22 4.69
CA MET A 97 3.82 -8.58 4.89
C MET A 97 3.97 -7.13 5.33
N ALA A 98 4.88 -6.85 6.26
CA ALA A 98 5.12 -5.50 6.71
C ALA A 98 5.73 -4.61 5.63
N TYR A 99 6.74 -5.10 4.89
CA TYR A 99 7.31 -4.34 3.77
C TYR A 99 6.29 -4.06 2.67
N GLY A 100 5.38 -5.01 2.39
CA GLY A 100 4.29 -4.78 1.44
C GLY A 100 3.33 -3.68 1.90
N PHE A 101 2.98 -3.65 3.20
CA PHE A 101 2.16 -2.57 3.76
C PHE A 101 2.89 -1.22 3.81
N ILE A 102 4.19 -1.20 4.10
CA ILE A 102 5.00 0.04 4.02
C ILE A 102 5.02 0.56 2.59
N ALA A 103 5.24 -0.32 1.60
CA ALA A 103 5.24 0.06 0.20
C ALA A 103 3.87 0.61 -0.24
N PHE A 104 2.78 -0.05 0.16
CA PHE A 104 1.42 0.43 -0.10
C PHE A 104 1.14 1.80 0.54
N TRP A 105 1.48 1.96 1.82
CA TRP A 105 1.32 3.21 2.54
C TRP A 105 2.13 4.34 1.92
N LEU A 106 3.42 4.12 1.68
CA LEU A 106 4.32 5.13 1.12
C LEU A 106 3.86 5.54 -0.28
N SER A 107 3.33 4.60 -1.06
CA SER A 107 2.77 4.90 -2.37
C SER A 107 1.55 5.81 -2.28
N ASN A 108 0.60 5.51 -1.36
CA ASN A 108 -0.55 6.39 -1.12
C ASN A 108 -0.09 7.78 -0.65
N TYR A 109 0.85 7.85 0.29
CA TYR A 109 1.43 9.12 0.75
C TYR A 109 2.04 9.93 -0.41
N LEU A 110 2.79 9.27 -1.30
CA LEU A 110 3.39 9.94 -2.45
C LEU A 110 2.36 10.37 -3.49
N VAL A 111 1.25 9.65 -3.68
CA VAL A 111 0.16 10.05 -4.58
C VAL A 111 -0.59 11.26 -4.00
N PHE A 112 -1.17 11.11 -2.80
CA PHE A 112 -2.05 12.12 -2.21
C PHE A 112 -1.29 13.32 -1.61
N GLY A 113 -0.01 13.16 -1.30
CA GLY A 113 0.86 14.25 -0.90
C GLY A 113 1.69 14.78 -2.07
N GLY A 114 2.59 13.95 -2.57
CA GLY A 114 3.59 14.35 -3.57
C GLY A 114 3.00 14.72 -4.93
N VAL A 115 2.29 13.79 -5.57
CA VAL A 115 1.70 14.00 -6.91
C VAL A 115 0.64 15.10 -6.87
N ARG A 116 -0.22 15.10 -5.84
CA ARG A 116 -1.17 16.19 -5.58
C ARG A 116 -0.48 17.56 -5.55
N THR A 117 0.59 17.69 -4.76
CA THR A 117 1.33 18.96 -4.62
C THR A 117 1.96 19.40 -5.94
N LEU A 118 2.51 18.45 -6.72
CA LEU A 118 3.09 18.76 -8.02
C LEU A 118 2.01 19.20 -9.03
N LEU A 119 0.85 18.55 -9.03
CA LEU A 119 -0.27 18.93 -9.89
C LEU A 119 -0.88 20.27 -9.49
N ALA A 120 -0.91 20.59 -8.20
CA ALA A 120 -1.42 21.87 -7.72
C ALA A 120 -0.68 23.08 -8.30
N GLN A 121 0.59 22.92 -8.70
CA GLN A 121 1.36 23.97 -9.37
C GLN A 121 0.84 24.33 -10.77
N TYR A 122 0.01 23.49 -11.37
CA TYR A 122 -0.55 23.67 -12.71
C TYR A 122 -1.99 24.19 -12.68
N ILE A 123 -2.55 24.42 -11.49
CA ILE A 123 -3.90 24.97 -11.34
C ILE A 123 -3.91 26.43 -11.81
N LEU A 124 -4.86 26.75 -12.69
CA LEU A 124 -5.00 28.09 -13.28
C LEU A 124 -5.87 29.03 -12.45
N THR A 125 -6.60 28.51 -11.47
CA THR A 125 -7.53 29.27 -10.63
C THR A 125 -6.78 30.00 -9.51
N THR A 126 -7.25 31.21 -9.16
CA THR A 126 -6.70 32.03 -8.08
C THR A 126 -7.14 31.59 -6.67
N GLU A 127 -7.90 30.51 -6.56
CA GLU A 127 -8.27 29.94 -5.26
C GLU A 127 -7.07 29.24 -4.65
N ASP A 128 -6.74 29.60 -3.40
CA ASP A 128 -5.70 28.92 -2.64
C ASP A 128 -6.11 27.45 -2.45
N VAL A 129 -5.34 26.56 -3.07
CA VAL A 129 -5.51 25.12 -2.88
C VAL A 129 -5.03 24.80 -1.47
N ALA A 130 -5.97 24.56 -0.56
CA ALA A 130 -5.64 24.16 0.80
C ALA A 130 -4.83 22.85 0.74
N ILE A 131 -3.57 22.92 1.20
CA ILE A 131 -2.76 21.74 1.44
C ILE A 131 -3.25 21.14 2.75
N ILE A 132 -4.38 20.43 2.68
CA ILE A 132 -4.89 19.62 3.80
C ILE A 132 -4.06 18.35 3.81
N TRP A 133 -3.10 18.29 4.73
CA TRP A 133 -2.43 17.05 5.09
C TRP A 133 -3.10 16.53 6.36
N ASP A 134 -3.83 15.42 6.25
CA ASP A 134 -4.37 14.71 7.41
C ASP A 134 -3.38 13.63 7.88
N PRO A 135 -2.62 13.88 8.96
CA PRO A 135 -1.68 12.89 9.50
C PRO A 135 -2.38 11.65 10.07
N PHE A 136 -3.69 11.71 10.35
CA PHE A 136 -4.46 10.63 10.98
C PHE A 136 -5.36 9.88 10.00
N SER A 137 -5.12 10.00 8.70
CA SER A 137 -5.86 9.25 7.69
C SER A 137 -5.75 7.73 7.95
N PRO A 138 -6.70 6.91 7.45
CA PRO A 138 -6.63 5.45 7.52
C PRO A 138 -5.29 4.86 7.02
N ASP A 139 -4.53 5.61 6.22
CA ASP A 139 -3.19 5.25 5.78
C ASP A 139 -2.22 5.09 6.96
N LEU A 140 -2.27 5.97 7.96
CA LEU A 140 -1.43 5.88 9.15
C LEU A 140 -1.62 4.53 9.87
N VAL A 141 -2.83 3.97 9.85
CA VAL A 141 -3.11 2.65 10.43
C VAL A 141 -2.28 1.56 9.73
N PHE A 142 -2.14 1.63 8.40
CA PHE A 142 -1.28 0.68 7.66
C PHE A 142 0.19 0.85 8.04
N ALA A 143 0.68 2.08 8.22
CA ALA A 143 2.05 2.34 8.65
C ALA A 143 2.33 1.80 10.06
N ILE A 144 1.47 2.12 11.03
CA ILE A 144 1.58 1.64 12.42
C ILE A 144 1.53 0.11 12.45
N THR A 145 0.56 -0.47 11.72
CA THR A 145 0.42 -1.93 11.61
C THR A 145 1.68 -2.56 11.05
N ALA A 146 2.27 -1.99 9.99
CA ALA A 146 3.48 -2.52 9.40
C ALA A 146 4.68 -2.46 10.36
N VAL A 147 4.85 -1.36 11.10
CA VAL A 147 5.91 -1.24 12.12
C VAL A 147 5.72 -2.29 13.22
N ALA A 148 4.49 -2.47 13.71
CA ALA A 148 4.19 -3.49 14.72
C ALA A 148 4.51 -4.89 14.19
N LEU A 149 4.18 -5.19 12.93
CA LEU A 149 4.49 -6.47 12.30
C LEU A 149 6.00 -6.71 12.14
N LEU A 150 6.79 -5.68 11.82
CA LEU A 150 8.24 -5.78 11.80
C LEU A 150 8.82 -6.07 13.19
N ALA A 151 8.30 -5.39 14.22
CA ALA A 151 8.72 -5.62 15.59
C ALA A 151 8.43 -7.08 16.01
N ILE A 152 7.22 -7.57 15.74
CA ILE A 152 6.83 -8.97 16.01
C ILE A 152 7.74 -9.93 15.25
N ALA A 153 7.94 -9.71 13.95
CA ALA A 153 8.79 -10.59 13.14
C ALA A 153 10.22 -10.66 13.67
N THR A 154 10.77 -9.54 14.13
CA THR A 154 12.11 -9.47 14.71
C THR A 154 12.19 -10.19 16.05
N MET A 155 11.17 -10.07 16.90
CA MET A 155 11.09 -10.80 18.16
C MET A 155 11.01 -12.31 17.93
N MET A 156 10.24 -12.76 16.93
CA MET A 156 10.12 -14.19 16.59
C MET A 156 11.44 -14.77 16.08
N GLU A 157 12.18 -14.01 15.27
CA GLU A 157 13.50 -14.44 14.79
C GLU A 157 14.52 -14.58 15.93
N ARG A 158 14.50 -13.66 16.89
CA ARG A 158 15.35 -13.76 18.11
C ARG A 158 14.96 -14.95 18.99
N ALA A 159 13.66 -15.20 19.15
CA ALA A 159 13.17 -16.36 19.90
C ALA A 159 13.62 -17.67 19.26
N TRP A 160 13.55 -17.77 17.92
CA TRP A 160 14.04 -18.92 17.18
C TRP A 160 15.55 -19.11 17.35
N GLN A 161 16.35 -18.04 17.29
CA GLN A 161 17.80 -18.13 17.52
C GLN A 161 18.13 -18.66 18.92
N ALA A 162 17.42 -18.21 19.96
CA ALA A 162 17.62 -18.68 21.33
C ALA A 162 17.23 -20.16 21.51
N GLU A 163 16.17 -20.62 20.84
CA GLU A 163 15.77 -22.03 20.83
C GLU A 163 16.81 -22.91 20.12
N ASP A 164 17.31 -22.45 18.96
CA ASP A 164 18.32 -23.15 18.17
C ASP A 164 19.63 -23.29 18.96
N GLU A 165 20.09 -22.22 19.62
CA GLU A 165 21.26 -22.27 20.50
C GLU A 165 21.08 -23.31 21.62
N THR A 166 19.92 -23.31 22.29
CA THR A 166 19.66 -24.25 23.39
C THR A 166 19.67 -25.71 22.94
N GLN A 167 19.18 -26.00 21.72
CA GLN A 167 19.21 -27.35 21.15
C GLN A 167 20.60 -27.82 20.72
N HIS A 168 21.54 -26.92 20.45
CA HIS A 168 22.92 -27.27 20.08
C HIS A 168 23.83 -27.50 21.30
N PHE A 169 23.41 -27.08 22.51
CA PHE A 169 24.16 -27.27 23.75
C PHE A 169 23.74 -28.53 24.56
N LEU A 170 22.61 -29.15 24.24
CA LEU A 170 22.10 -30.39 24.85
C LEU A 170 22.46 -31.63 24.03
#